data_AF-A0A1H3XV51-F1
#
_entry.id   AF-A0A1H3XV51-F1
#
_cell.length_a   1.000
_cell.length_b   1.000
_cell.length_c   1.000
_cell.angle_alpha   90.00
_cell.angle_beta   90.00
_cell.angle_gamma   90.00
#
_symmetry.space_group_name_H-M   'P 1'
#
loop_
_entity.id
_entity.type
_entity.pdbx_description
1 polymer ?
#
loop_
_entity_poly.entity_id
_entity_poly.type
_entity_poly.pdbx_seq_one_letter_code
_entity_poly.pdbx_strand_id
1 'polypeptide(L)'
;MGSLEMEKKMEELKKICDEYTYKRDRLVKLAQQLFEKRKGYVNTICTIAEELENISGLPKWCEESTNEWFENIRDFQTAVKYENDPQKFEELTIESGRAAAYWAGGAAAAGGALGAFGSTAAMSVATVLGTASTGTAISTLSGAAATNAALAWLGGGAVATGGAGVAGGSFILGLFGPIGAAIAGVSAISGIALVRSKNRKQVENIDKHIDSIRHDIQSLDQKIQRLCQIMNRSDYNNETRLKPTLKWIKKIQPKKYKEWNDDQRHELEKLVNVVSNTVQLINERV
;
A
#
# COMPACT_ATOMS: atom_id res chain seq x y z
N MET A 1 40.70 -18.16 -10.72
CA MET A 1 39.53 -18.85 -10.15
C MET A 1 38.72 -17.95 -9.22
N GLY A 2 39.24 -17.46 -8.09
CA GLY A 2 38.43 -16.65 -7.15
C GLY A 2 37.85 -15.33 -7.67
N SER A 3 38.51 -14.64 -8.60
CA SER A 3 38.02 -13.37 -9.19
C SER A 3 36.80 -13.60 -10.12
N LEU A 4 36.82 -14.63 -10.96
CA LEU A 4 35.72 -14.98 -11.87
C LEU A 4 34.47 -15.46 -11.11
N GLU A 5 34.66 -16.20 -10.02
CA GLU A 5 33.57 -16.66 -9.15
C GLU A 5 32.87 -15.48 -8.46
N MET A 6 33.65 -14.50 -7.98
CA MET A 6 33.12 -13.29 -7.38
C MET A 6 32.37 -12.42 -8.41
N GLU A 7 32.91 -12.25 -9.62
CA GLU A 7 32.22 -11.53 -10.70
C GLU A 7 30.86 -12.14 -11.04
N LYS A 8 30.79 -13.49 -11.17
CA LYS A 8 29.51 -14.18 -11.41
C LYS A 8 28.51 -13.96 -10.29
N LYS A 9 28.95 -13.97 -9.03
CA LYS A 9 28.09 -13.75 -7.86
C LYS A 9 27.60 -12.31 -7.76
N MET A 10 28.42 -11.33 -8.11
CA MET A 10 28.01 -9.93 -8.20
C MET A 10 26.97 -9.71 -9.31
N GLU A 11 27.11 -10.39 -10.44
CA GLU A 11 26.13 -10.33 -11.53
C GLU A 11 24.80 -11.01 -11.15
N GLU A 12 24.85 -12.18 -10.47
CA GLU A 12 23.66 -12.84 -9.93
C GLU A 12 22.93 -11.95 -8.93
N LEU A 13 23.69 -11.33 -8.03
CA LEU A 13 23.16 -10.41 -7.05
C LEU A 13 22.47 -9.21 -7.72
N LYS A 14 23.14 -8.55 -8.68
CA LYS A 14 22.56 -7.42 -9.42
C LYS A 14 21.20 -7.78 -10.04
N LYS A 15 21.09 -8.95 -10.67
CA LYS A 15 19.83 -9.40 -11.30
C LYS A 15 18.69 -9.58 -10.28
N ILE A 16 18.98 -10.17 -9.12
CA ILE A 16 17.99 -10.39 -8.06
C ILE A 16 17.56 -9.05 -7.45
N CYS A 17 18.47 -8.10 -7.34
CA CYS A 17 18.21 -6.74 -6.88
C CYS A 17 17.31 -5.95 -7.85
N ASP A 18 17.53 -6.11 -9.16
CA ASP A 18 16.68 -5.55 -10.20
C ASP A 18 15.25 -6.15 -10.15
N GLU A 19 15.15 -7.47 -9.96
CA GLU A 19 13.86 -8.15 -9.81
C GLU A 19 13.09 -7.68 -8.56
N TYR A 20 13.77 -7.56 -7.42
CA TYR A 20 13.19 -7.03 -6.20
C TYR A 20 12.65 -5.61 -6.40
N THR A 21 13.44 -4.73 -7.01
CA THR A 21 13.05 -3.34 -7.31
C THR A 21 11.81 -3.30 -8.19
N TYR A 22 11.78 -4.13 -9.25
CA TYR A 22 10.63 -4.25 -10.14
C TYR A 22 9.36 -4.69 -9.40
N LYS A 23 9.44 -5.69 -8.52
CA LYS A 23 8.27 -6.18 -7.75
C LYS A 23 7.78 -5.16 -6.74
N ARG A 24 8.69 -4.49 -6.03
CA ARG A 24 8.35 -3.41 -5.10
C ARG A 24 7.60 -2.28 -5.83
N ASP A 25 8.13 -1.82 -6.96
CA ASP A 25 7.52 -0.74 -7.73
C ASP A 25 6.15 -1.14 -8.29
N ARG A 26 6.01 -2.40 -8.74
CA ARG A 26 4.72 -2.97 -9.15
C ARG A 26 3.71 -2.98 -7.99
N LEU A 27 4.13 -3.38 -6.79
CA LEU A 27 3.27 -3.41 -5.61
C LEU A 27 2.76 -2.01 -5.25
N VAL A 28 3.65 -1.02 -5.22
CA VAL A 28 3.28 0.38 -4.96
C VAL A 28 2.31 0.91 -6.02
N LYS A 29 2.57 0.63 -7.30
CA LYS A 29 1.69 1.05 -8.40
C LYS A 29 0.29 0.44 -8.27
N LEU A 30 0.19 -0.83 -7.89
CA LEU A 30 -1.10 -1.49 -7.65
C LEU A 30 -1.82 -0.88 -6.43
N ALA A 31 -1.09 -0.53 -5.37
CA ALA A 31 -1.66 0.12 -4.19
C ALA A 31 -2.26 1.49 -4.54
N GLN A 32 -1.53 2.28 -5.34
CA GLN A 32 -2.03 3.54 -5.90
C GLN A 32 -3.29 3.34 -6.74
N GLN A 33 -3.29 2.37 -7.66
CA GLN A 33 -4.46 2.09 -8.49
C GLN A 33 -5.69 1.69 -7.66
N LEU A 34 -5.51 0.87 -6.62
CA LEU A 34 -6.60 0.51 -5.72
C LEU A 34 -7.08 1.73 -4.92
N PHE A 35 -6.18 2.59 -4.46
CA PHE A 35 -6.51 3.83 -3.77
C PHE A 35 -7.37 4.76 -4.63
N GLU A 36 -6.97 5.00 -5.89
CA GLU A 36 -7.75 5.79 -6.85
C GLU A 36 -9.14 5.19 -7.11
N LYS A 37 -9.22 3.86 -7.28
CA LYS A 37 -10.50 3.17 -7.46
C LYS A 37 -11.42 3.35 -6.24
N ARG A 38 -10.87 3.24 -5.02
CA ARG A 38 -11.60 3.44 -3.77
C ARG A 38 -12.13 4.87 -3.63
N LYS A 39 -11.40 5.90 -4.09
CA LYS A 39 -11.92 7.27 -4.20
C LYS A 39 -13.20 7.33 -5.05
N GLY A 40 -13.20 6.64 -6.20
CA GLY A 40 -14.37 6.50 -7.05
C GLY A 40 -15.55 5.77 -6.39
N TYR A 41 -15.27 4.72 -5.62
CA TYR A 41 -16.30 3.99 -4.87
C TYR A 41 -16.92 4.87 -3.78
N VAL A 42 -16.11 5.58 -3.00
CA VAL A 42 -16.59 6.53 -1.98
C VAL A 42 -17.46 7.61 -2.60
N ASN A 43 -17.06 8.19 -3.73
CA ASN A 43 -17.88 9.18 -4.43
C ASN A 43 -19.24 8.60 -4.84
N THR A 44 -19.27 7.34 -5.30
CA THR A 44 -20.52 6.64 -5.65
C THR A 44 -21.40 6.45 -4.41
N ILE A 45 -20.81 6.10 -3.26
CA ILE A 45 -21.52 5.96 -1.98
C ILE A 45 -22.12 7.31 -1.55
N CYS A 46 -21.35 8.41 -1.65
CA CYS A 46 -21.85 9.76 -1.35
C CYS A 46 -23.06 10.10 -2.22
N THR A 47 -22.99 9.86 -3.53
CA THR A 47 -24.15 10.09 -4.42
C THR A 47 -25.35 9.21 -4.07
N ILE A 48 -25.13 7.97 -3.64
CA ILE A 48 -26.24 7.11 -3.17
C ILE A 48 -26.87 7.70 -1.91
N ALA A 49 -26.08 8.17 -0.96
CA ALA A 49 -26.57 8.81 0.26
C ALA A 49 -27.40 10.07 -0.05
N GLU A 50 -26.92 10.94 -0.94
CA GLU A 50 -27.66 12.12 -1.43
C GLU A 50 -29.01 11.72 -2.07
N GLU A 51 -29.04 10.65 -2.86
CA GLU A 51 -30.29 10.16 -3.47
C GLU A 51 -31.27 9.57 -2.45
N LEU A 52 -30.76 9.00 -1.36
CA LEU A 52 -31.56 8.51 -0.22
C LEU A 52 -32.16 9.67 0.58
N GLU A 53 -31.38 10.72 0.87
CA GLU A 53 -31.86 11.91 1.56
C GLU A 53 -33.02 12.60 0.83
N ASN A 54 -33.05 12.49 -0.50
CA ASN A 54 -34.14 13.00 -1.34
C ASN A 54 -35.41 12.14 -1.31
N ILE A 55 -35.43 11.01 -0.61
CA ILE A 55 -36.61 10.14 -0.47
C ILE A 55 -37.27 10.38 0.88
N SER A 56 -38.50 10.90 0.85
CA SER A 56 -39.24 11.15 2.08
C SER A 56 -39.77 9.88 2.73
N GLY A 57 -39.71 9.85 4.06
CA GLY A 57 -40.30 8.79 4.88
C GLY A 57 -39.52 7.47 4.86
N LEU A 58 -38.22 7.50 4.56
CA LEU A 58 -37.35 6.33 4.70
C LEU A 58 -37.39 5.77 6.12
N PRO A 59 -37.27 4.45 6.30
CA PRO A 59 -37.16 3.85 7.63
C PRO A 59 -35.89 4.30 8.37
N LYS A 60 -35.98 4.34 9.70
CA LYS A 60 -34.85 4.71 10.58
C LYS A 60 -33.59 3.85 10.37
N TRP A 61 -33.77 2.55 10.11
CA TRP A 61 -32.64 1.64 9.86
C TRP A 61 -31.82 2.04 8.62
N CYS A 62 -32.44 2.72 7.64
CA CYS A 62 -31.74 3.20 6.45
C CYS A 62 -30.82 4.38 6.80
N GLU A 63 -31.27 5.29 7.66
CA GLU A 63 -30.45 6.39 8.18
C GLU A 63 -29.30 5.87 9.05
N GLU A 64 -29.57 4.90 9.92
CA GLU A 64 -28.56 4.23 10.74
C GLU A 64 -27.50 3.53 9.86
N SER A 65 -27.92 2.89 8.77
CA SER A 65 -27.00 2.27 7.81
C SER A 65 -26.12 3.30 7.11
N THR A 66 -26.69 4.43 6.67
CA THR A 66 -25.93 5.51 6.04
C THR A 66 -24.87 6.08 6.97
N ASN A 67 -25.22 6.32 8.23
CA ASN A 67 -24.27 6.78 9.25
C ASN A 67 -23.15 5.77 9.48
N GLU A 68 -23.49 4.47 9.56
CA GLU A 68 -22.51 3.40 9.70
C GLU A 68 -21.53 3.35 8.51
N TRP A 69 -22.00 3.57 7.28
CA TRP A 69 -21.12 3.63 6.11
C TRP A 69 -20.08 4.73 6.26
N PHE A 70 -20.50 5.94 6.62
CA PHE A 70 -19.62 7.10 6.73
C PHE A 70 -18.64 7.00 7.90
N GLU A 71 -19.07 6.47 9.05
CA GLU A 71 -18.14 6.18 10.14
C GLU A 71 -17.07 5.16 9.71
N ASN A 72 -17.47 4.10 9.01
CA ASN A 72 -16.55 3.06 8.57
C ASN A 72 -15.58 3.52 7.47
N ILE A 73 -15.92 4.51 6.63
CA ILE A 73 -15.01 5.06 5.61
C ILE A 73 -14.32 6.36 6.03
N ARG A 74 -14.56 6.85 7.25
CA ARG A 74 -14.05 8.13 7.75
C ARG A 74 -12.53 8.25 7.66
N ASP A 75 -11.81 7.18 8.00
CA ASP A 75 -10.35 7.16 7.97
C ASP A 75 -9.83 7.22 6.52
N PHE A 76 -10.53 6.57 5.59
CA PHE A 76 -10.20 6.64 4.17
C PHE A 76 -10.51 8.03 3.60
N GLN A 77 -11.67 8.63 3.92
CA GLN A 77 -12.02 9.99 3.49
C GLN A 77 -11.01 11.02 4.01
N THR A 78 -10.60 10.87 5.26
CA THR A 78 -9.53 11.66 5.88
C THR A 78 -8.20 11.50 5.13
N ALA A 79 -7.79 10.26 4.82
CA ALA A 79 -6.60 9.98 4.05
C ALA A 79 -6.62 10.66 2.67
N VAL A 80 -7.76 10.61 1.97
CA VAL A 80 -7.97 11.29 0.67
C VAL A 80 -7.88 12.80 0.81
N LYS A 81 -8.52 13.38 1.82
CA LYS A 81 -8.53 14.84 2.06
C LYS A 81 -7.12 15.41 2.18
N TYR A 82 -6.20 14.66 2.77
CA TYR A 82 -4.84 15.13 3.05
C TYR A 82 -3.79 14.56 2.10
N GLU A 83 -4.14 13.71 1.13
CA GLU A 83 -3.18 12.99 0.26
C GLU A 83 -2.15 13.90 -0.46
N ASN A 84 -2.46 15.18 -0.62
CA ASN A 84 -1.62 16.19 -1.26
C ASN A 84 -1.03 17.22 -0.27
N ASP A 85 -1.18 17.00 1.04
CA ASP A 85 -0.76 17.89 2.12
C ASP A 85 0.12 17.13 3.12
N PRO A 86 1.43 16.96 2.82
CA PRO A 86 2.35 16.17 3.64
C PRO A 86 2.48 16.69 5.08
N GLN A 87 2.30 18.01 5.28
CA GLN A 87 2.42 18.64 6.59
C GLN A 87 1.34 18.15 7.55
N LYS A 88 0.16 17.82 7.01
CA LYS A 88 -0.95 17.32 7.80
C LYS A 88 -0.88 15.83 8.11
N PHE A 89 0.03 15.08 7.50
CA PHE A 89 0.14 13.64 7.76
C PHE A 89 0.49 13.32 9.21
N GLU A 90 1.34 14.13 9.86
CA GLU A 90 1.72 13.94 11.26
C GLU A 90 0.61 14.38 12.23
N GLU A 91 -0.22 15.34 11.81
CA GLU A 91 -1.38 15.82 12.56
C GLU A 91 -2.56 14.84 12.51
N LEU A 92 -2.55 13.90 11.55
CA LEU A 92 -3.53 12.84 11.48
C LEU A 92 -3.34 11.87 12.63
N THR A 93 -4.31 11.83 13.54
CA THR A 93 -4.36 10.87 14.64
C THR A 93 -4.72 9.46 14.17
N ILE A 94 -5.17 9.31 12.92
CA ILE A 94 -5.52 8.02 12.31
C ILE A 94 -4.28 7.27 11.83
N GLU A 95 -4.34 5.95 11.91
CA GLU A 95 -3.25 5.03 11.57
C GLU A 95 -2.70 5.24 10.15
N SER A 96 -3.57 5.46 9.17
CA SER A 96 -3.16 5.73 7.78
C SER A 96 -2.38 7.04 7.62
N GLY A 97 -2.71 8.08 8.38
CA GLY A 97 -2.05 9.38 8.30
C GLY A 97 -0.64 9.36 8.88
N ARG A 98 -0.49 8.78 10.09
CA ARG A 98 0.84 8.57 10.70
C ARG A 98 1.73 7.67 9.85
N ALA A 99 1.16 6.62 9.26
CA ALA A 99 1.89 5.79 8.30
C ALA A 99 2.27 6.61 7.05
N ALA A 100 1.36 7.43 6.51
CA ALA A 100 1.66 8.27 5.34
C ALA A 100 2.75 9.32 5.64
N ALA A 101 2.77 9.93 6.83
CA ALA A 101 3.83 10.85 7.27
C ALA A 101 5.19 10.16 7.22
N TYR A 102 5.22 8.94 7.77
CA TYR A 102 6.39 8.09 7.74
C TYR A 102 6.86 7.82 6.30
N TRP A 103 5.94 7.48 5.38
CA TRP A 103 6.25 7.19 3.98
C TRP A 103 6.58 8.43 3.13
N ALA A 104 6.06 9.61 3.45
CA ALA A 104 6.21 10.83 2.64
C ALA A 104 7.32 11.78 3.12
N GLY A 105 7.63 11.80 4.42
CA GLY A 105 8.47 12.85 5.01
C GLY A 105 9.34 12.42 6.20
N GLY A 106 9.04 11.29 6.86
CA GLY A 106 9.81 10.77 7.99
C GLY A 106 11.28 10.41 7.69
N ALA A 107 11.67 10.46 6.41
CA ALA A 107 13.06 10.34 5.97
C ALA A 107 13.92 11.59 6.27
N ALA A 108 13.34 12.79 6.34
CA ALA A 108 14.12 14.02 6.42
C ALA A 108 14.75 14.25 7.82
N ALA A 109 14.13 13.76 8.90
CA ALA A 109 14.67 13.89 10.25
C ALA A 109 15.45 12.65 10.74
N ALA A 110 15.31 11.49 10.09
CA ALA A 110 15.90 10.22 10.54
C ALA A 110 16.62 9.42 9.44
N GLY A 111 16.99 10.03 8.31
CA GLY A 111 17.81 9.37 7.28
C GLY A 111 17.19 8.10 6.68
N GLY A 112 15.86 8.00 6.64
CA GLY A 112 15.12 6.80 6.27
C GLY A 112 15.02 6.58 4.76
N ALA A 113 15.27 5.36 4.30
CA ALA A 113 15.32 4.97 2.90
C ALA A 113 13.98 4.94 2.13
N LEU A 114 12.88 5.34 2.78
CA LEU A 114 11.53 5.22 2.25
C LEU A 114 10.90 6.54 1.79
N GLY A 115 11.60 7.68 1.95
CA GLY A 115 11.15 9.01 1.55
C GLY A 115 11.19 9.31 0.04
N ALA A 116 10.97 8.30 -0.81
CA ALA A 116 10.95 8.46 -2.27
C ALA A 116 9.53 8.43 -2.86
N PHE A 117 8.51 8.21 -2.04
CA PHE A 117 7.11 8.20 -2.47
C PHE A 117 6.55 9.61 -2.39
N GLY A 118 5.99 10.12 -3.49
CA GLY A 118 5.16 11.33 -3.44
C GLY A 118 4.03 11.16 -2.42
N SER A 119 3.48 12.26 -1.90
CA SER A 119 2.48 12.25 -0.82
C SER A 119 1.30 11.29 -1.08
N THR A 120 0.79 11.25 -2.31
CA THR A 120 -0.26 10.32 -2.74
C THR A 120 0.19 8.86 -2.73
N ALA A 121 1.42 8.59 -3.18
CA ALA A 121 2.00 7.25 -3.17
C ALA A 121 2.15 6.75 -1.72
N ALA A 122 2.69 7.60 -0.84
CA ALA A 122 2.81 7.34 0.58
C ALA A 122 1.45 7.07 1.26
N MET A 123 0.43 7.86 0.95
CA MET A 123 -0.93 7.66 1.48
C MET A 123 -1.58 6.38 0.93
N SER A 124 -1.39 6.05 -0.35
CA SER A 124 -1.92 4.82 -0.95
C SER A 124 -1.28 3.57 -0.33
N VAL A 125 0.02 3.62 -0.07
CA VAL A 125 0.79 2.59 0.63
C VAL A 125 0.29 2.50 2.08
N ALA A 126 0.17 3.61 2.80
CA ALA A 126 -0.34 3.60 4.17
C ALA A 126 -1.76 3.02 4.31
N THR A 127 -2.65 3.36 3.37
CA THR A 127 -4.06 2.93 3.42
C THR A 127 -4.29 1.53 2.85
N VAL A 128 -3.42 0.98 2.02
CA VAL A 128 -3.57 -0.41 1.54
C VAL A 128 -2.84 -1.39 2.45
N LEU A 129 -1.76 -0.95 3.09
CA LEU A 129 -0.79 -1.82 3.78
C LEU A 129 -0.86 -1.73 5.31
N GLY A 130 -1.94 -1.16 5.85
CA GLY A 130 -2.09 -0.61 7.20
C GLY A 130 -1.38 -1.30 8.38
N THR A 131 -1.15 -2.60 8.35
CA THR A 131 -0.49 -3.35 9.43
C THR A 131 0.72 -4.15 8.94
N ALA A 132 1.80 -4.17 9.72
CA ALA A 132 2.90 -5.09 9.53
C ALA A 132 2.40 -6.56 9.58
N SER A 133 3.14 -7.50 9.00
CA SER A 133 2.77 -8.94 8.96
C SER A 133 2.53 -9.58 10.34
N THR A 134 2.84 -8.87 11.43
CA THR A 134 2.62 -9.25 12.84
C THR A 134 1.30 -8.71 13.41
N GLY A 135 0.47 -8.04 12.61
CA GLY A 135 -0.77 -7.39 13.07
C GLY A 135 -0.56 -6.04 13.77
N THR A 136 0.70 -5.58 13.90
CA THR A 136 1.02 -4.27 14.45
C THR A 136 0.89 -3.20 13.37
N ALA A 137 0.01 -2.24 13.61
CA ALA A 137 -0.09 -1.00 12.85
C ALA A 137 1.30 -0.37 12.62
N ILE A 138 1.77 -0.23 11.38
CA ILE A 138 3.10 0.39 11.10
C ILE A 138 3.15 1.80 11.68
N SER A 139 2.00 2.47 11.69
CA SER A 139 1.78 3.79 12.27
C SER A 139 2.05 3.90 13.78
N THR A 140 1.91 2.80 14.53
CA THR A 140 2.15 2.79 15.98
C THR A 140 3.64 2.70 16.30
N LEU A 141 4.46 2.32 15.32
CA LEU A 141 5.90 2.29 15.44
C LEU A 141 6.48 3.68 15.17
N SER A 142 7.66 3.96 15.71
CA SER A 142 8.41 5.19 15.45
C SER A 142 9.90 4.88 15.20
N GLY A 143 10.59 5.84 14.58
CA GLY A 143 12.05 5.78 14.35
C GLY A 143 12.52 4.54 13.57
N ALA A 144 13.57 3.89 14.07
CA ALA A 144 14.17 2.72 13.42
C ALA A 144 13.21 1.52 13.38
N ALA A 145 12.32 1.37 14.37
CA ALA A 145 11.34 0.28 14.39
C ALA A 145 10.28 0.42 13.29
N ALA A 146 9.75 1.63 13.09
CA ALA A 146 8.86 1.92 11.96
C ALA A 146 9.57 1.69 10.62
N THR A 147 10.83 2.11 10.53
CA THR A 147 11.63 1.96 9.32
C THR A 147 11.91 0.51 8.96
N ASN A 148 12.28 -0.28 9.96
CA ASN A 148 12.55 -1.69 9.76
C ASN A 148 11.26 -2.46 9.48
N ALA A 149 10.13 -2.11 10.09
CA ALA A 149 8.84 -2.72 9.81
C ALA A 149 8.33 -2.37 8.40
N ALA A 150 8.46 -1.10 7.98
CA ALA A 150 8.08 -0.64 6.66
C ALA A 150 8.98 -1.26 5.56
N LEU A 151 10.29 -1.35 5.80
CA LEU A 151 11.22 -2.07 4.94
C LEU A 151 10.89 -3.55 4.88
N ALA A 152 10.79 -4.24 6.02
CA ALA A 152 10.41 -5.66 6.08
C ALA A 152 9.08 -5.92 5.38
N TRP A 153 8.13 -4.99 5.47
CA TRP A 153 6.87 -5.08 4.74
C TRP A 153 7.10 -4.99 3.23
N LEU A 154 7.94 -4.08 2.74
CA LEU A 154 8.30 -4.02 1.31
C LEU A 154 9.24 -5.16 0.85
N GLY A 155 9.53 -6.16 1.71
CA GLY A 155 10.51 -7.22 1.40
C GLY A 155 11.96 -6.73 1.61
N GLY A 156 12.19 -5.86 2.57
CA GLY A 156 13.51 -5.31 2.89
C GLY A 156 14.10 -5.93 4.16
N GLY A 157 13.69 -7.13 4.57
CA GLY A 157 14.05 -7.71 5.86
C GLY A 157 15.57 -7.84 6.04
N ALA A 158 16.29 -8.24 4.98
CA ALA A 158 17.76 -8.26 4.98
C ALA A 158 18.39 -6.86 5.12
N VAL A 159 17.72 -5.84 4.58
CA VAL A 159 18.24 -4.47 4.44
C VAL A 159 18.14 -3.68 5.75
N ALA A 160 17.13 -3.98 6.56
CA ALA A 160 16.87 -3.34 7.83
C ALA A 160 17.97 -3.58 8.88
N THR A 161 18.82 -4.60 8.70
CA THR A 161 19.84 -5.03 9.68
C THR A 161 21.18 -4.31 9.54
N GLY A 162 21.37 -3.45 8.53
CA GLY A 162 22.63 -2.73 8.26
C GLY A 162 22.41 -1.22 8.14
N GLY A 163 22.49 -0.51 9.26
CA GLY A 163 22.27 0.94 9.31
C GLY A 163 23.28 1.78 8.52
N ALA A 164 22.93 2.12 7.28
CA ALA A 164 23.45 3.27 6.55
C ALA A 164 22.40 3.68 5.50
N GLY A 165 21.72 4.80 5.74
CA GLY A 165 20.64 5.30 4.90
C GLY A 165 21.06 5.52 3.45
N VAL A 166 20.22 5.08 2.51
CA VAL A 166 20.32 5.46 1.10
C VAL A 166 18.93 5.85 0.62
N ALA A 167 18.72 7.16 0.50
CA ALA A 167 17.54 7.75 -0.12
C ALA A 167 17.54 7.42 -1.62
N GLY A 168 16.40 6.94 -2.13
CA GLY A 168 16.03 6.97 -3.54
C GLY A 168 17.00 6.34 -4.54
N GLY A 169 16.72 5.11 -4.97
CA GLY A 169 17.22 4.58 -6.26
C GLY A 169 18.56 3.84 -6.25
N SER A 170 19.42 4.02 -5.25
CA SER A 170 20.70 3.28 -5.11
C SER A 170 20.74 2.32 -3.91
N PHE A 171 19.57 2.06 -3.30
CA PHE A 171 19.39 1.40 -2.00
C PHE A 171 20.07 0.04 -1.89
N ILE A 172 20.17 -0.69 -3.00
CA ILE A 172 20.70 -2.06 -2.96
C ILE A 172 22.23 -2.10 -2.88
N LEU A 173 22.90 -0.99 -3.20
CA LEU A 173 24.35 -0.92 -3.05
C LEU A 173 24.75 -0.74 -1.58
N GLY A 174 23.90 -0.17 -0.71
CA GLY A 174 24.19 -0.05 0.73
C GLY A 174 24.07 -1.37 1.52
N LEU A 175 23.38 -2.38 0.97
CA LEU A 175 22.99 -3.61 1.67
C LEU A 175 24.16 -4.46 2.22
N PHE A 176 25.34 -4.40 1.60
CA PHE A 176 26.38 -5.40 1.85
C PHE A 176 27.45 -4.96 2.86
N GLY A 177 27.16 -3.95 3.70
CA GLY A 177 28.15 -3.37 4.60
C GLY A 177 29.35 -2.82 3.81
N PRO A 178 30.60 -3.03 4.26
CA PRO A 178 31.79 -2.58 3.53
C PRO A 178 31.88 -3.07 2.07
N ILE A 179 31.26 -4.22 1.76
CA ILE A 179 31.22 -4.79 0.41
C ILE A 179 30.25 -3.98 -0.47
N GLY A 180 29.17 -3.46 0.12
CA GLY A 180 28.14 -2.70 -0.57
C GLY A 180 28.58 -1.27 -0.80
N ALA A 181 29.16 -0.64 0.22
CA ALA A 181 29.82 0.66 0.10
C ALA A 181 30.94 0.65 -0.96
N ALA A 182 31.67 -0.45 -1.10
CA ALA A 182 32.66 -0.61 -2.17
C ALA A 182 32.00 -0.75 -3.56
N ILE A 183 30.84 -1.37 -3.71
CA ILE A 183 30.11 -1.42 -5.01
C ILE A 183 29.44 -0.07 -5.31
N ALA A 184 28.88 0.62 -4.31
CA ALA A 184 28.38 1.99 -4.42
C ALA A 184 29.48 2.99 -4.80
N GLY A 185 30.70 2.81 -4.25
CA GLY A 185 31.89 3.59 -4.62
C GLY A 185 32.46 3.22 -6.00
N VAL A 186 32.22 2.00 -6.47
CA VAL A 186 32.68 1.50 -7.77
C VAL A 186 31.84 2.03 -8.94
N SER A 187 30.59 2.46 -8.72
CA SER A 187 29.87 3.25 -9.74
C SER A 187 30.47 4.64 -9.97
N ALA A 188 31.31 5.14 -9.06
CA ALA A 188 32.03 6.39 -9.27
C ALA A 188 33.37 6.16 -9.97
N ILE A 189 34.23 5.22 -9.53
CA ILE A 189 35.54 4.99 -10.17
C ILE A 189 36.03 3.54 -9.92
N SER A 190 36.05 2.69 -10.96
CA SER A 190 36.84 1.44 -11.09
C SER A 190 36.54 0.24 -10.15
N GLY A 191 35.92 -0.82 -10.71
CA GLY A 191 35.61 -2.11 -10.07
C GLY A 191 36.79 -3.05 -9.76
N ILE A 192 37.98 -2.53 -9.48
CA ILE A 192 39.23 -3.33 -9.47
C ILE A 192 39.64 -3.78 -8.05
N ALA A 193 39.13 -3.16 -6.99
CA ALA A 193 39.56 -3.48 -5.61
C ALA A 193 38.88 -4.73 -5.02
N LEU A 194 37.58 -4.95 -5.28
CA LEU A 194 36.86 -6.11 -4.74
C LEU A 194 37.17 -7.41 -5.49
N VAL A 195 37.32 -7.36 -6.81
CA VAL A 195 37.61 -8.54 -7.66
C VAL A 195 38.93 -9.24 -7.27
N ARG A 196 39.83 -8.55 -6.54
CA ARG A 196 41.10 -9.12 -6.08
C ARG A 196 41.02 -9.98 -4.83
N SER A 197 39.94 -9.97 -4.06
CA SER A 197 39.87 -10.77 -2.82
C SER A 197 39.46 -12.23 -3.11
N LYS A 198 40.35 -13.19 -2.87
CA LYS A 198 40.06 -14.64 -2.92
C LYS A 198 39.33 -15.14 -1.66
N ASN A 199 38.62 -14.27 -0.94
CA ASN A 199 38.14 -14.53 0.41
C ASN A 199 36.78 -15.26 0.39
N ARG A 200 36.77 -16.58 0.60
CA ARG A 200 35.53 -17.41 0.63
C ARG A 200 34.44 -16.87 1.57
N LYS A 201 34.83 -16.27 2.69
CA LYS A 201 33.89 -15.64 3.65
C LYS A 201 33.08 -14.49 3.04
N GLN A 202 33.63 -13.77 2.05
CA GLN A 202 32.91 -12.70 1.36
C GLN A 202 31.91 -13.26 0.34
N VAL A 203 32.25 -14.36 -0.33
CA VAL A 203 31.34 -15.08 -1.26
C VAL A 203 30.16 -15.68 -0.49
N GLU A 204 30.41 -16.36 0.63
CA GLU A 204 29.34 -16.92 1.48
C GLU A 204 28.39 -15.84 2.01
N ASN A 205 28.91 -14.64 2.29
CA ASN A 205 28.08 -13.50 2.71
C ASN A 205 27.20 -12.98 1.56
N ILE A 206 27.66 -13.03 0.31
CA ILE A 206 26.85 -12.66 -0.86
C ILE A 206 25.73 -13.70 -1.07
N ASP A 207 26.02 -14.99 -0.91
CA ASP A 207 25.01 -16.05 -1.03
C ASP A 207 23.88 -15.89 -0.01
N LYS A 208 24.21 -15.62 1.26
CA LYS A 208 23.20 -15.37 2.31
C LYS A 208 22.29 -14.18 1.98
N HIS A 209 22.85 -13.10 1.41
CA HIS A 209 22.05 -11.96 0.99
C HIS A 209 21.18 -12.28 -0.23
N ILE A 210 21.71 -13.01 -1.22
CA ILE A 210 20.95 -13.49 -2.37
C ILE A 210 19.72 -14.28 -1.90
N ASP A 211 19.90 -15.20 -0.96
CA ASP A 211 18.79 -16.03 -0.45
C ASP A 211 17.77 -15.19 0.35
N SER A 212 18.21 -14.19 1.11
CA SER A 212 17.29 -13.28 1.78
C SER A 212 16.47 -12.44 0.79
N ILE A 213 17.09 -11.88 -0.25
CA ILE A 213 16.37 -11.09 -1.26
C ILE A 213 15.38 -11.97 -2.04
N ARG A 214 15.73 -13.24 -2.29
CA ARG A 214 14.78 -14.21 -2.87
C ARG A 214 13.55 -14.43 -2.00
N HIS A 215 13.74 -14.57 -0.69
CA HIS A 215 12.62 -14.71 0.25
C HIS A 215 11.73 -13.46 0.25
N ASP A 216 12.36 -12.29 0.23
CA ASP A 216 11.69 -11.00 0.14
C ASP A 216 10.90 -10.85 -1.18
N ILE A 217 11.45 -11.30 -2.31
CA ILE A 217 10.75 -11.36 -3.61
C ILE A 217 9.51 -12.26 -3.53
N GLN A 218 9.59 -13.42 -2.88
CA GLN A 218 8.44 -14.31 -2.69
C GLN A 218 7.33 -13.66 -1.87
N SER A 219 7.70 -12.94 -0.80
CA SER A 219 6.76 -12.16 0.02
C SER A 219 6.09 -11.06 -0.81
N LEU A 220 6.85 -10.33 -1.63
CA LEU A 220 6.30 -9.33 -2.56
C LEU A 220 5.33 -9.94 -3.56
N ASP A 221 5.63 -11.11 -4.13
CA ASP A 221 4.73 -11.80 -5.05
C ASP A 221 3.40 -12.16 -4.40
N GLN A 222 3.42 -12.67 -3.16
CA GLN A 222 2.21 -12.99 -2.41
C GLN A 222 1.34 -11.74 -2.19
N LYS A 223 1.97 -10.61 -1.84
CA LYS A 223 1.28 -9.33 -1.65
C LYS A 223 0.70 -8.78 -2.95
N ILE A 224 1.45 -8.86 -4.05
CA ILE A 224 0.98 -8.48 -5.39
C ILE A 224 -0.23 -9.34 -5.77
N GLN A 225 -0.18 -10.65 -5.57
CA GLN A 225 -1.30 -11.56 -5.87
C GLN A 225 -2.53 -11.21 -5.03
N ARG A 226 -2.36 -11.00 -3.72
CA ARG A 226 -3.46 -10.62 -2.83
C ARG A 226 -4.10 -9.30 -3.26
N LEU A 227 -3.27 -8.31 -3.61
CA LEU A 227 -3.74 -7.00 -4.05
C LEU A 227 -4.51 -7.08 -5.37
N CYS A 228 -4.01 -7.86 -6.34
CA CYS A 228 -4.75 -8.13 -7.59
C CYS A 228 -6.10 -8.80 -7.32
N GLN A 229 -6.19 -9.74 -6.38
CA GLN A 229 -7.47 -10.37 -6.01
C GLN A 229 -8.45 -9.37 -5.37
N ILE A 230 -7.97 -8.46 -4.51
CA ILE A 230 -8.79 -7.38 -3.95
C ILE A 230 -9.28 -6.46 -5.08
N MET A 231 -8.39 -6.00 -5.96
CA MET A 231 -8.77 -5.13 -7.07
C MET A 231 -9.83 -5.77 -7.97
N ASN A 232 -9.63 -7.03 -8.36
CA ASN A 232 -10.57 -7.75 -9.23
C ASN A 232 -11.96 -7.89 -8.59
N ARG A 233 -12.03 -8.26 -7.30
CA ARG A 233 -13.33 -8.40 -6.61
C ARG A 233 -14.00 -7.04 -6.40
N SER A 234 -13.23 -5.99 -6.10
CA SER A 234 -13.73 -4.63 -5.95
C SER A 234 -14.28 -4.08 -7.25
N ASP A 235 -13.57 -4.28 -8.36
CA ASP A 235 -14.01 -3.88 -9.70
C ASP A 235 -15.28 -4.63 -10.10
N TYR A 236 -15.31 -5.95 -9.89
CA TYR A 236 -16.51 -6.75 -10.14
C TYR A 236 -17.71 -6.24 -9.33
N ASN A 237 -17.56 -6.05 -8.02
CA ASN A 237 -18.63 -5.52 -7.17
C ASN A 237 -19.09 -4.12 -7.61
N ASN A 238 -18.15 -3.25 -7.98
CA ASN A 238 -18.45 -1.91 -8.45
C ASN A 238 -19.28 -1.91 -9.75
N GLU A 239 -18.85 -2.65 -10.77
CA GLU A 239 -19.52 -2.68 -12.07
C GLU A 239 -20.85 -3.42 -12.04
N THR A 240 -20.92 -4.55 -11.31
CA THR A 240 -22.07 -5.45 -11.37
C THR A 240 -23.11 -5.20 -10.28
N ARG A 241 -22.76 -4.50 -9.20
CA ARG A 241 -23.67 -4.28 -8.05
C ARG A 241 -23.82 -2.79 -7.72
N LEU A 242 -22.72 -2.10 -7.37
CA LEU A 242 -22.79 -0.73 -6.88
C LEU A 242 -23.34 0.26 -7.93
N LYS A 243 -22.81 0.24 -9.16
CA LYS A 243 -23.29 1.11 -10.24
C LYS A 243 -24.75 0.83 -10.62
N PRO A 244 -25.21 -0.42 -10.78
CA PRO A 244 -26.63 -0.72 -10.97
C PRO A 244 -27.52 -0.17 -9.87
N THR A 245 -27.12 -0.33 -8.61
CA THR A 245 -27.82 0.21 -7.46
C THR A 245 -27.92 1.74 -7.49
N LEU A 246 -26.83 2.45 -7.84
CA LEU A 246 -26.85 3.89 -8.07
C LEU A 246 -27.83 4.27 -9.19
N LYS A 247 -27.85 3.52 -10.30
CA LYS A 247 -28.78 3.77 -11.41
C LYS A 247 -30.24 3.57 -10.97
N TRP A 248 -30.50 2.58 -10.13
CA TRP A 248 -31.83 2.30 -9.60
C TRP A 248 -32.32 3.43 -8.69
N ILE A 249 -31.53 3.83 -7.68
CA ILE A 249 -31.95 4.87 -6.72
C ILE A 249 -32.16 6.24 -7.38
N LYS A 250 -31.43 6.53 -8.47
CA LYS A 250 -31.66 7.73 -9.29
C LYS A 250 -32.98 7.74 -10.06
N LYS A 251 -33.47 6.56 -10.45
CA LYS A 251 -34.66 6.40 -11.30
C LYS A 251 -35.94 6.12 -10.52
N ILE A 252 -35.81 5.69 -9.26
CA ILE A 252 -36.96 5.26 -8.47
C ILE A 252 -37.98 6.39 -8.32
N GLN A 253 -39.24 6.05 -8.55
CA GLN A 253 -40.40 6.91 -8.34
C GLN A 253 -41.54 6.09 -7.71
N PRO A 254 -42.38 6.72 -6.87
CA PRO A 254 -42.26 8.09 -6.36
C PRO A 254 -41.11 8.25 -5.35
N LYS A 255 -40.58 9.46 -5.14
CA LYS A 255 -39.58 9.76 -4.08
C LYS A 255 -40.23 9.85 -2.66
N LYS A 256 -41.11 8.88 -2.37
CA LYS A 256 -41.87 8.74 -1.12
C LYS A 256 -41.95 7.27 -0.75
N TYR A 257 -41.20 6.86 0.27
CA TYR A 257 -41.06 5.46 0.66
C TYR A 257 -42.40 4.79 1.02
N LYS A 258 -43.32 5.53 1.65
CA LYS A 258 -44.64 5.02 2.03
C LYS A 258 -45.49 4.57 0.83
N GLU A 259 -45.23 5.10 -0.35
CA GLU A 259 -45.92 4.78 -1.60
C GLU A 259 -45.24 3.63 -2.37
N TRP A 260 -44.14 3.08 -1.84
CA TRP A 260 -43.42 2.00 -2.50
C TRP A 260 -44.09 0.65 -2.33
N ASN A 261 -44.02 -0.16 -3.40
CA ASN A 261 -44.38 -1.57 -3.37
C ASN A 261 -43.28 -2.45 -2.74
N ASP A 262 -43.58 -3.73 -2.54
CA ASP A 262 -42.64 -4.65 -1.88
C ASP A 262 -41.34 -4.85 -2.67
N ASP A 263 -41.40 -4.88 -4.01
CA ASP A 263 -40.21 -4.99 -4.86
C ASP A 263 -39.26 -3.80 -4.67
N GLN A 264 -39.80 -2.58 -4.64
CA GLN A 264 -39.02 -1.36 -4.43
C GLN A 264 -38.38 -1.31 -3.04
N ARG A 265 -39.10 -1.79 -2.01
CA ARG A 265 -38.56 -1.90 -0.64
C ARG A 265 -37.46 -2.95 -0.57
N HIS A 266 -37.63 -4.08 -1.24
CA HIS A 266 -36.62 -5.12 -1.31
C HIS A 266 -35.35 -4.67 -2.06
N GLU A 267 -35.50 -3.89 -3.14
CA GLU A 267 -34.36 -3.28 -3.84
C GLU A 267 -33.60 -2.27 -2.96
N LEU A 268 -34.28 -1.56 -2.05
CA LEU A 268 -33.60 -0.71 -1.06
C LEU A 268 -32.74 -1.53 -0.09
N GLU A 269 -33.24 -2.67 0.40
CA GLU A 269 -32.47 -3.56 1.26
C GLU A 269 -31.23 -4.10 0.52
N LYS A 270 -31.38 -4.48 -0.76
CA LYS A 270 -30.25 -4.88 -1.61
C LYS A 270 -29.25 -3.74 -1.77
N LEU A 271 -29.73 -2.51 -2.03
CA LEU A 271 -28.88 -1.33 -2.14
C LEU A 271 -28.02 -1.18 -0.89
N VAL A 272 -28.66 -1.20 0.28
CA VAL A 272 -27.97 -1.00 1.56
C VAL A 272 -26.91 -2.07 1.77
N ASN A 273 -27.24 -3.34 1.51
CA ASN A 273 -26.29 -4.44 1.58
C ASN A 273 -25.13 -4.31 0.59
N VAL A 274 -25.37 -3.83 -0.64
CA VAL A 274 -24.33 -3.60 -1.64
C VAL A 274 -23.38 -2.49 -1.21
N VAL A 275 -23.90 -1.41 -0.65
CA VAL A 275 -23.08 -0.31 -0.12
C VAL A 275 -22.26 -0.78 1.07
N SER A 276 -22.85 -1.49 2.04
CA SER A 276 -22.11 -2.05 3.19
C SER A 276 -20.98 -2.99 2.76
N ASN A 277 -21.22 -3.84 1.77
CA ASN A 277 -20.16 -4.68 1.18
C ASN A 277 -19.05 -3.84 0.53
N THR A 278 -19.42 -2.74 -0.14
CA THR A 278 -18.45 -1.83 -0.78
C THR A 278 -17.60 -1.10 0.27
N VAL A 279 -18.20 -0.67 1.38
CA VAL A 279 -17.51 -0.09 2.55
C VAL A 279 -16.47 -1.07 3.10
N GLN A 280 -16.82 -2.34 3.26
CA GLN A 280 -15.86 -3.38 3.69
C GLN A 280 -14.70 -3.54 2.70
N LEU A 281 -14.97 -3.53 1.39
CA LEU A 281 -13.95 -3.60 0.34
C LEU A 281 -13.01 -2.38 0.31
N ILE A 282 -13.49 -1.19 0.67
CA ILE A 282 -12.65 0.02 0.84
C ILE A 282 -11.67 -0.16 2.01
N ASN A 283 -12.09 -0.87 3.06
CA ASN A 283 -11.30 -1.09 4.26
C ASN A 283 -10.40 -2.33 4.22
N GLU A 284 -10.54 -3.21 3.22
CA GLU A 284 -9.68 -4.39 3.10
C GLU A 284 -8.19 -4.00 2.92
N ARG A 285 -7.29 -4.72 3.60
CA ARG A 285 -5.83 -4.48 3.59
C ARG A 285 -5.07 -5.73 3.11
N VAL A 286 -3.79 -5.57 2.77
CA VAL A 286 -2.85 -6.64 2.37
C VAL A 286 -1.79 -6.86 3.44
#